data_AF-S9QZ25-F1
#
_entry.id   AF-S9QZ25-F1
#
_cell.length_a   1.000
_cell.length_b   1.000
_cell.length_c   1.000
_cell.angle_alpha   90.00
_cell.angle_beta   90.00
_cell.angle_gamma   90.00
#
_symmetry.space_group_name_H-M   'P 1'
#
loop_
_entity.id
_entity.type
_entity.pdbx_description
1 polymer ?
#
loop_
_entity_poly.entity_id
_entity_poly.type
_entity_poly.pdbx_seq_one_letter_code
_entity_poly.pdbx_strand_id
1 'polypeptide(L)'
;MKSGLLPFLVALLLLGACRSREPRFPVEHVSLKGATVIDNGLLGWSASDIQALFTDVLRDSRRFELLSEDAPERSEPGSWSFTLELPFTREALKDGGTYSFAEVGATLVMERRSGEGTQRYQVVGLGEVRVEAKDAEARRKALREALRRGLVQLADAARLQLAAVGRPDGALVMDLQSPDERVREFALRVLAERRNPAAAPLLIRQLQDEDLQVARQAMGALVEMKESAAVPALIELVKERDVGFMQEVVFAIGEIGGAEAEAYLFTVAQGHDQPDVQAAAQQALDTLYAAHKLATPEARGTDRAEH
;
A
#
# COMPACT_ATOMS: atom_id res chain seq x y z
N MET A 1 60.65 -47.07 9.20
CA MET A 1 60.45 -47.04 7.74
C MET A 1 59.06 -46.49 7.47
N LYS A 2 58.97 -45.59 6.47
CA LYS A 2 57.76 -44.91 5.93
C LYS A 2 56.66 -45.94 5.57
N SER A 3 55.36 -45.68 5.46
CA SER A 3 54.54 -44.55 4.95
C SER A 3 53.10 -44.82 5.47
N GLY A 4 52.20 -43.89 5.81
CA GLY A 4 51.69 -42.77 5.02
C GLY A 4 50.35 -43.14 4.35
N LEU A 5 49.21 -42.79 4.96
CA LEU A 5 48.02 -42.15 4.33
C LEU A 5 46.89 -41.94 5.36
N LEU A 6 46.37 -40.71 5.41
CA LEU A 6 45.17 -40.27 6.15
C LEU A 6 43.95 -40.28 5.17
N PRO A 7 42.75 -39.82 5.55
CA PRO A 7 41.57 -40.55 6.06
C PRO A 7 40.36 -40.45 5.08
N PHE A 8 39.24 -41.17 5.27
CA PHE A 8 37.90 -40.71 4.80
C PHE A 8 36.78 -41.58 5.37
N LEU A 9 35.57 -41.00 5.46
CA LEU A 9 34.26 -41.61 5.79
C LEU A 9 34.01 -41.91 7.29
N VAL A 10 32.97 -41.43 7.99
CA VAL A 10 31.80 -40.60 7.71
C VAL A 10 31.44 -39.93 9.04
N ALA A 11 31.58 -38.60 9.15
CA ALA A 11 30.89 -37.84 10.19
C ALA A 11 29.51 -37.47 9.63
N LEU A 12 28.50 -38.21 10.06
CA LEU A 12 27.10 -37.97 9.72
C LEU A 12 26.69 -36.61 10.31
N LEU A 13 26.75 -35.55 9.48
CA LEU A 13 26.21 -34.23 9.80
C LEU A 13 24.69 -34.34 9.94
N LEU A 14 24.19 -34.39 11.18
CA LEU A 14 22.81 -34.06 11.53
C LEU A 14 22.61 -32.54 11.45
N LEU A 15 22.72 -31.96 10.25
CA LEU A 15 22.16 -30.65 9.95
C LEU A 15 20.66 -30.85 9.66
N GLY A 16 19.91 -31.13 10.72
CA GLY A 16 18.45 -31.18 10.71
C GLY A 16 17.88 -29.80 10.43
N ALA A 17 17.64 -29.52 9.14
CA ALA A 17 16.58 -28.69 8.59
C ALA A 17 15.90 -27.69 9.55
N CYS A 18 16.57 -26.59 9.89
CA CYS A 18 15.89 -25.30 10.01
C CYS A 18 15.50 -24.84 8.59
N ARG A 19 14.60 -25.57 7.93
CA ARG A 19 13.80 -24.98 6.85
C ARG A 19 12.89 -24.00 7.58
N SER A 20 13.29 -22.74 7.67
CA SER A 20 12.40 -21.65 8.05
C SER A 20 11.14 -21.79 7.20
N ARG A 21 10.05 -22.30 7.80
CA ARG A 21 8.76 -22.27 7.13
C ARG A 21 8.48 -20.80 6.90
N GLU A 22 8.41 -20.39 5.64
CA GLU A 22 8.05 -19.02 5.30
C GLU A 22 6.74 -18.66 6.01
N PRO A 23 6.62 -17.40 6.49
CA PRO A 23 5.50 -17.00 7.33
C PRO A 23 4.15 -17.26 6.63
N ARG A 24 3.20 -17.74 7.42
CA ARG A 24 1.79 -17.84 7.04
C ARG A 24 1.02 -16.72 7.72
N PHE A 25 0.11 -16.11 6.99
CA PHE A 25 -0.69 -14.99 7.49
C PHE A 25 -2.08 -15.49 7.88
N PRO A 26 -2.46 -15.44 9.16
CA PRO A 26 -3.81 -15.80 9.58
C PRO A 26 -4.80 -14.80 9.01
N VAL A 27 -5.85 -15.30 8.35
CA VAL A 27 -6.93 -14.49 7.77
C VAL A 27 -8.24 -14.97 8.38
N GLU A 28 -8.89 -14.09 9.13
CA GLU A 28 -10.12 -14.38 9.87
C GLU A 28 -11.37 -14.17 9.01
N HIS A 29 -11.35 -13.14 8.17
CA HIS A 29 -12.48 -12.79 7.32
C HIS A 29 -12.01 -12.56 5.89
N VAL A 30 -12.74 -13.13 4.93
CA VAL A 30 -12.62 -12.81 3.51
C VAL A 30 -13.99 -12.38 3.04
N SER A 31 -14.13 -11.13 2.63
CA SER A 31 -15.40 -10.55 2.21
C SER A 31 -15.29 -9.93 0.82
N LEU A 32 -16.43 -9.77 0.17
CA LEU A 32 -16.57 -9.10 -1.11
C LEU A 32 -17.25 -7.75 -0.91
N LYS A 33 -16.81 -6.73 -1.64
CA LYS A 33 -17.43 -5.40 -1.61
C LYS A 33 -17.50 -4.77 -3.00
N GLY A 34 -18.55 -3.98 -3.21
CA GLY A 34 -18.79 -3.22 -4.44
C GLY A 34 -19.74 -3.91 -5.43
N ALA A 35 -20.42 -3.11 -6.24
CA ALA A 35 -21.46 -3.60 -7.15
C ALA A 35 -20.91 -4.60 -8.17
N THR A 36 -19.76 -4.33 -8.77
CA THR A 36 -19.15 -5.17 -9.81
C THR A 36 -18.72 -6.56 -9.32
N VAL A 37 -18.55 -6.77 -8.01
CA VAL A 37 -18.25 -8.12 -7.47
C VAL A 37 -19.52 -8.84 -6.99
N ILE A 38 -20.56 -8.08 -6.62
CA ILE A 38 -21.84 -8.62 -6.13
C ILE A 38 -22.78 -8.97 -7.30
N ASP A 39 -22.81 -8.14 -8.33
CA ASP A 39 -23.67 -8.28 -9.51
C ASP A 39 -22.84 -8.08 -10.80
N ASN A 40 -22.19 -9.17 -11.24
CA ASN A 40 -21.34 -9.16 -12.43
C ASN A 40 -21.94 -10.02 -13.56
N GLY A 41 -22.82 -9.42 -14.35
CA GLY A 41 -23.44 -10.08 -15.49
C GLY A 41 -22.45 -10.56 -16.57
N LEU A 42 -21.27 -9.95 -16.68
CA LEU A 42 -20.26 -10.31 -17.68
C LEU A 42 -19.53 -11.62 -17.35
N LEU A 43 -19.27 -11.86 -16.06
CA LEU A 43 -18.68 -13.12 -15.60
C LEU A 43 -19.69 -14.28 -15.62
N GLY A 44 -20.99 -13.97 -15.52
CA GLY A 44 -22.04 -14.98 -15.35
C GLY A 44 -21.81 -15.84 -14.11
N TRP A 45 -21.27 -15.24 -13.06
CA TRP A 45 -20.96 -15.83 -11.76
C TRP A 45 -21.63 -15.02 -10.67
N SER A 46 -22.10 -15.73 -9.65
CA SER A 46 -22.61 -15.12 -8.41
C SER A 46 -21.45 -14.59 -7.56
N ALA A 47 -21.78 -13.73 -6.58
CA ALA A 47 -20.82 -13.32 -5.55
C ALA A 47 -20.19 -14.55 -4.84
N SER A 48 -20.96 -15.61 -4.58
CA SER A 48 -20.45 -16.84 -3.95
C SER A 48 -19.45 -17.57 -4.84
N ASP A 49 -19.62 -17.59 -6.16
CA ASP A 49 -18.65 -18.20 -7.07
C ASP A 49 -17.31 -17.45 -7.06
N ILE A 50 -17.37 -16.11 -7.03
CA ILE A 50 -16.17 -15.25 -6.96
C ILE A 50 -15.49 -15.40 -5.60
N GLN A 51 -16.25 -15.44 -4.52
CA GLN A 51 -15.75 -15.70 -3.16
C GLN A 51 -15.04 -17.06 -3.08
N ALA A 52 -15.64 -18.11 -3.65
CA ALA A 52 -15.04 -19.44 -3.70
C ALA A 52 -13.73 -19.44 -4.49
N LEU A 53 -13.72 -18.85 -5.70
CA LEU A 53 -12.51 -18.73 -6.51
C LEU A 53 -11.40 -18.00 -5.76
N PHE A 54 -11.70 -16.87 -5.11
CA PHE A 54 -10.69 -16.12 -4.37
C PHE A 54 -10.16 -16.91 -3.17
N THR A 55 -11.05 -17.57 -2.44
CA THR A 55 -10.69 -18.47 -1.33
C THR A 55 -9.74 -19.58 -1.81
N ASP A 56 -10.03 -20.20 -2.95
CA ASP A 56 -9.17 -21.23 -3.55
C ASP A 56 -7.79 -20.67 -3.92
N VAL A 57 -7.73 -19.49 -4.56
CA VAL A 57 -6.45 -18.82 -4.88
C VAL A 57 -5.63 -18.56 -3.61
N LEU A 58 -6.25 -18.09 -2.53
CA LEU A 58 -5.57 -17.87 -1.26
C LEU A 58 -5.04 -19.20 -0.66
N ARG A 59 -5.83 -20.28 -0.69
CA ARG A 59 -5.42 -21.61 -0.22
C ARG A 59 -4.29 -22.19 -1.06
N ASP A 60 -4.38 -22.10 -2.38
CA ASP A 60 -3.40 -22.61 -3.34
C ASP A 60 -2.04 -21.92 -3.23
N SER A 61 -2.03 -20.64 -2.83
CA SER A 61 -0.79 -19.92 -2.53
C SER A 61 0.01 -20.57 -1.38
N ARG A 62 -0.68 -21.26 -0.46
CA ARG A 62 -0.14 -21.82 0.80
C ARG A 62 0.49 -20.79 1.74
N ARG A 63 0.09 -19.51 1.59
CA ARG A 63 0.60 -18.36 2.37
C ARG A 63 -0.38 -17.83 3.38
N PHE A 64 -1.67 -18.08 3.17
CA PHE A 64 -2.74 -17.59 4.02
C PHE A 64 -3.36 -18.76 4.77
N GLU A 65 -3.46 -18.60 6.10
CA GLU A 65 -4.16 -19.54 6.96
C GLU A 65 -5.56 -19.01 7.18
N LEU A 66 -6.51 -19.50 6.38
CA LEU A 66 -7.91 -19.11 6.48
C LEU A 66 -8.53 -19.77 7.70
N LEU A 67 -8.83 -18.96 8.71
CA LEU A 67 -9.48 -19.41 9.95
C LEU A 67 -10.94 -19.78 9.64
N SER A 68 -11.44 -20.84 10.26
CA SER A 68 -12.83 -21.28 10.09
C SER A 68 -13.80 -20.29 10.71
N GLU A 69 -14.99 -20.15 10.12
CA GLU A 69 -16.09 -19.36 10.70
C GLU A 69 -16.51 -19.86 12.09
N ASP A 70 -16.27 -21.15 12.40
CA ASP A 70 -16.52 -21.77 13.72
C ASP A 70 -15.45 -21.43 14.78
N ALA A 71 -14.48 -20.58 14.47
CA ALA A 71 -13.51 -20.09 15.46
C ALA A 71 -14.25 -19.28 16.54
N PRO A 72 -13.83 -19.35 17.82
CA PRO A 72 -14.49 -18.60 18.88
C PRO A 72 -14.57 -17.11 18.51
N GLU A 73 -15.69 -16.43 18.84
CA GLU A 73 -16.02 -15.03 18.50
C GLU A 73 -14.94 -13.97 18.87
N ARG A 74 -13.85 -14.37 19.53
CA ARG A 74 -12.71 -13.52 19.80
C ARG A 74 -11.75 -13.60 18.62
N SER A 75 -11.68 -12.51 17.87
CA SER A 75 -10.66 -12.31 16.84
C SER A 75 -9.27 -12.65 17.37
N GLU A 76 -8.60 -13.58 16.68
CA GLU A 76 -7.25 -14.00 17.03
C GLU A 76 -6.32 -12.78 16.95
N PRO A 77 -5.61 -12.42 18.04
CA PRO A 77 -4.75 -11.25 18.04
C PRO A 77 -3.74 -11.30 16.90
N GLY A 78 -3.87 -10.37 15.96
CA GLY A 78 -2.97 -10.26 14.82
C GLY A 78 -3.46 -10.93 13.52
N SER A 79 -4.71 -11.42 13.47
CA SER A 79 -5.38 -11.89 12.25
C SER A 79 -5.64 -10.75 11.25
N TRP A 80 -5.67 -11.10 9.96
CA TRP A 80 -6.04 -10.18 8.89
C TRP A 80 -7.50 -10.36 8.47
N SER A 81 -8.15 -9.28 8.08
CA SER A 81 -9.42 -9.26 7.37
C SER A 81 -9.20 -8.76 5.96
N PHE A 82 -9.68 -9.52 4.99
CA PHE A 82 -9.50 -9.28 3.56
C PHE A 82 -10.84 -8.85 2.95
N THR A 83 -10.81 -7.76 2.18
CA THR A 83 -11.96 -7.28 1.42
C THR A 83 -11.57 -7.17 -0.05
N LEU A 84 -12.18 -7.98 -0.91
CA LEU A 84 -11.99 -7.97 -2.35
C LEU A 84 -13.03 -7.06 -3.01
N GLU A 85 -12.55 -6.16 -3.86
CA GLU A 85 -13.37 -5.37 -4.78
C GLU A 85 -12.91 -5.62 -6.21
N LEU A 86 -13.84 -5.56 -7.18
CA LEU A 86 -13.52 -5.58 -8.62
C LEU A 86 -13.85 -4.22 -9.23
N PRO A 87 -12.93 -3.24 -9.26
CA PRO A 87 -13.24 -1.90 -9.75
C PRO A 87 -13.80 -1.89 -11.18
N PHE A 88 -13.37 -2.83 -12.02
CA PHE A 88 -13.92 -3.00 -13.36
C PHE A 88 -13.82 -4.45 -13.84
N THR A 89 -14.74 -4.81 -14.72
CA THR A 89 -14.73 -6.02 -15.54
C THR A 89 -15.18 -5.58 -16.93
N ARG A 90 -14.33 -5.73 -17.93
CA ARG A 90 -14.63 -5.20 -19.27
C ARG A 90 -13.96 -6.00 -20.38
N GLU A 91 -14.50 -5.87 -21.57
CA GLU A 91 -13.79 -6.19 -22.81
C GLU A 91 -13.30 -4.88 -23.43
N ALA A 92 -12.00 -4.76 -23.66
CA ALA A 92 -11.37 -3.58 -24.24
C ALA A 92 -10.72 -3.92 -25.59
N LEU A 93 -10.90 -3.03 -26.57
CA LEU A 93 -10.11 -3.06 -27.79
C LEU A 93 -8.89 -2.16 -27.58
N LYS A 94 -7.69 -2.71 -27.77
CA LYS A 94 -6.44 -1.94 -27.65
C LYS A 94 -6.12 -1.25 -28.98
N ASP A 95 -5.52 -0.06 -28.92
CA ASP A 95 -5.34 0.82 -30.06
C ASP A 95 -4.70 0.13 -31.26
N GLY A 96 -5.38 0.19 -32.42
CA GLY A 96 -4.96 -0.42 -33.68
C GLY A 96 -5.03 -1.96 -33.71
N GLY A 97 -5.50 -2.61 -32.64
CA GLY A 97 -5.57 -4.06 -32.52
C GLY A 97 -6.74 -4.70 -33.24
N THR A 98 -6.53 -5.89 -33.81
CA THR A 98 -7.59 -6.72 -34.42
C THR A 98 -8.36 -7.55 -33.38
N TYR A 99 -7.86 -7.61 -32.15
CA TYR A 99 -8.37 -8.47 -31.08
C TYR A 99 -8.72 -7.65 -29.85
N SER A 100 -9.81 -8.05 -29.19
CA SER A 100 -10.19 -7.52 -27.90
C SER A 100 -9.55 -8.33 -26.76
N PHE A 101 -9.47 -7.69 -25.60
CA PHE A 101 -8.95 -8.24 -24.36
C PHE A 101 -10.02 -8.18 -23.28
N ALA A 102 -10.21 -9.29 -22.59
CA ALA A 102 -10.93 -9.34 -21.34
C ALA A 102 -10.01 -8.83 -20.23
N GLU A 103 -10.44 -7.78 -19.54
CA GLU A 103 -9.70 -7.13 -18.46
C GLU A 103 -10.53 -7.16 -17.18
N VAL A 104 -9.92 -7.62 -16.10
CA VAL A 104 -10.52 -7.61 -14.76
C VAL A 104 -9.52 -7.01 -13.79
N GLY A 105 -9.87 -5.83 -13.27
CA GLY A 105 -9.15 -5.20 -12.18
C GLY A 105 -9.66 -5.73 -10.85
N ALA A 106 -8.74 -6.07 -9.94
CA ALA A 106 -9.04 -6.50 -8.59
C ALA A 106 -8.26 -5.65 -7.59
N THR A 107 -8.92 -5.28 -6.49
CA THR A 107 -8.32 -4.58 -5.37
C THR A 107 -8.56 -5.39 -4.11
N LEU A 108 -7.51 -5.59 -3.31
CA LEU A 108 -7.60 -6.23 -2.01
C LEU A 108 -7.23 -5.21 -0.95
N VAL A 109 -8.15 -4.99 -0.03
CA VAL A 109 -7.88 -4.30 1.22
C VAL A 109 -7.60 -5.34 2.30
N MET A 110 -6.48 -5.19 3.00
CA MET A 110 -6.05 -6.04 4.10
C MET A 110 -6.00 -5.20 5.37
N GLU A 111 -6.78 -5.58 6.38
CA GLU A 111 -6.88 -4.86 7.64
C GLU A 111 -6.53 -5.75 8.81
N ARG A 112 -5.87 -5.17 9.81
CA ARG A 112 -5.56 -5.84 11.06
C ARG A 112 -5.67 -4.85 12.20
N ARG A 113 -6.46 -5.20 13.22
CA ARG A 113 -6.48 -4.46 14.48
C ARG A 113 -5.38 -4.98 15.38
N SER A 114 -4.63 -4.06 15.97
CA SER A 114 -3.61 -4.31 16.97
C SER A 114 -3.78 -3.33 18.13
N GLY A 115 -3.08 -3.57 19.24
CA GLY A 115 -3.05 -2.63 20.37
C GLY A 115 -2.51 -1.24 20.00
N GLU A 116 -1.74 -1.13 18.90
CA GLU A 116 -1.12 0.10 18.41
C GLU A 116 -1.99 0.85 17.37
N GLY A 117 -3.14 0.28 17.00
CA GLY A 117 -4.04 0.87 16.01
C GLY A 117 -4.50 -0.14 14.94
N THR A 118 -5.13 0.38 13.89
CA THR A 118 -5.55 -0.42 12.74
C THR A 118 -4.54 -0.26 11.62
N GLN A 119 -3.93 -1.37 11.21
CA GLN A 119 -3.11 -1.41 10.00
C GLN A 119 -4.02 -1.71 8.82
N ARG A 120 -3.84 -0.96 7.73
CA ARG A 120 -4.63 -1.11 6.50
C ARG A 120 -3.72 -0.99 5.30
N TYR A 121 -3.72 -2.01 4.46
CA TYR A 121 -2.95 -2.04 3.22
C TYR A 121 -3.85 -2.33 2.04
N GLN A 122 -3.51 -1.77 0.88
CA GLN A 122 -4.18 -2.05 -0.38
C GLN A 122 -3.17 -2.60 -1.39
N VAL A 123 -3.58 -3.65 -2.10
CA VAL A 123 -2.86 -4.18 -3.26
C VAL A 123 -3.80 -4.35 -4.44
N VAL A 124 -3.26 -4.32 -5.65
CA VAL A 124 -4.01 -4.41 -6.90
C VAL A 124 -3.51 -5.58 -7.74
N GLY A 125 -4.42 -6.14 -8.53
CA GLY A 125 -4.13 -7.17 -9.53
C GLY A 125 -4.86 -6.85 -10.82
N LEU A 126 -4.20 -7.05 -11.96
CA LEU A 126 -4.79 -6.86 -13.28
C LEU A 126 -4.71 -8.15 -14.07
N GLY A 127 -5.88 -8.75 -14.27
CA GLY A 127 -6.07 -9.86 -15.17
C GLY A 127 -6.29 -9.38 -16.59
N GLU A 128 -5.50 -9.89 -17.54
CA GLU A 128 -5.69 -9.63 -18.96
C GLU A 128 -5.59 -10.91 -19.78
N VAL A 129 -6.59 -11.14 -20.62
CA VAL A 129 -6.69 -12.32 -21.48
C VAL A 129 -7.26 -11.90 -22.83
N ARG A 130 -6.59 -12.31 -23.91
CA ARG A 130 -7.11 -12.11 -25.26
C ARG A 130 -8.41 -12.89 -25.47
N VAL A 131 -9.40 -12.24 -26.07
CA VAL A 131 -10.65 -12.89 -26.46
C VAL A 131 -10.44 -13.64 -27.78
N GLU A 132 -10.62 -14.96 -27.76
CA GLU A 132 -10.30 -15.84 -28.89
C GLU A 132 -11.34 -15.76 -30.02
N ALA A 133 -12.59 -15.49 -29.69
CA ALA A 133 -13.70 -15.45 -30.65
C ALA A 133 -14.78 -14.44 -30.25
N LYS A 134 -15.59 -14.02 -31.23
CA LYS A 134 -16.60 -12.97 -31.06
C LYS A 134 -17.93 -13.48 -30.49
N ASP A 135 -18.01 -14.71 -30.01
CA ASP A 135 -19.20 -15.24 -29.35
C ASP A 135 -19.20 -14.95 -27.84
N ALA A 136 -20.37 -15.07 -27.21
CA ALA A 136 -20.55 -14.74 -25.80
C ALA A 136 -19.79 -15.70 -24.85
N GLU A 137 -19.64 -16.97 -25.24
CA GLU A 137 -18.99 -17.98 -24.39
C GLU A 137 -17.47 -17.77 -24.36
N ALA A 138 -16.86 -17.49 -25.52
CA ALA A 138 -15.45 -17.14 -25.60
C ALA A 138 -15.09 -15.88 -24.77
N ARG A 139 -15.93 -14.84 -24.83
CA ARG A 139 -15.78 -13.63 -23.99
C ARG A 139 -15.84 -13.96 -22.50
N ARG A 140 -16.87 -14.70 -22.09
CA ARG A 140 -17.08 -15.08 -20.69
C ARG A 140 -15.92 -15.92 -20.16
N LYS A 141 -15.45 -16.89 -20.95
CA LYS A 141 -14.27 -17.70 -20.64
C LYS A 141 -13.03 -16.82 -20.44
N ALA A 142 -12.79 -15.88 -21.35
CA ALA A 142 -11.66 -14.96 -21.25
C ALA A 142 -11.75 -14.07 -20.00
N LEU A 143 -12.93 -13.53 -19.66
CA LEU A 143 -13.14 -12.73 -18.45
C LEU A 143 -12.91 -13.52 -17.16
N ARG A 144 -13.37 -14.77 -17.10
CA ARG A 144 -13.14 -15.65 -15.94
C ARG A 144 -11.67 -15.98 -15.75
N GLU A 145 -10.96 -16.23 -16.86
CA GLU A 145 -9.51 -16.45 -16.83
C GLU A 145 -8.75 -15.17 -16.46
N ALA A 146 -9.20 -14.01 -16.94
CA ALA A 146 -8.65 -12.72 -16.54
C ALA A 146 -8.82 -12.52 -15.03
N LEU A 147 -10.03 -12.71 -14.49
CA LEU A 147 -10.25 -12.65 -13.05
C LEU A 147 -9.29 -13.58 -12.28
N ARG A 148 -9.15 -14.85 -12.69
CA ARG A 148 -8.22 -15.78 -12.04
C ARG A 148 -6.78 -15.23 -12.03
N ARG A 149 -6.28 -14.74 -13.18
CA ARG A 149 -4.93 -14.15 -13.26
C ARG A 149 -4.78 -12.92 -12.36
N GLY A 150 -5.78 -12.05 -12.34
CA GLY A 150 -5.82 -10.88 -11.47
C GLY A 150 -5.77 -11.28 -9.99
N LEU A 151 -6.55 -12.27 -9.57
CA LEU A 151 -6.57 -12.77 -8.19
C LEU A 151 -5.25 -13.44 -7.78
N VAL A 152 -4.57 -14.15 -8.69
CA VAL A 152 -3.24 -14.73 -8.42
C VAL A 152 -2.22 -13.62 -8.19
N GLN A 153 -2.17 -12.59 -9.06
CA GLN A 153 -1.31 -11.44 -8.85
C GLN A 153 -1.61 -10.72 -7.53
N LEU A 154 -2.90 -10.58 -7.20
CA LEU A 154 -3.38 -9.97 -5.96
C LEU A 154 -2.88 -10.72 -4.73
N ALA A 155 -2.98 -12.05 -4.73
CA ALA A 155 -2.51 -12.90 -3.63
C ALA A 155 -0.99 -12.84 -3.47
N ASP A 156 -0.24 -12.78 -4.58
CA ASP A 156 1.21 -12.60 -4.56
C ASP A 156 1.62 -11.22 -4.02
N ALA A 157 0.93 -10.17 -4.44
CA ALA A 157 1.15 -8.81 -3.93
C ALA A 157 0.82 -8.71 -2.44
N ALA A 158 -0.30 -9.28 -2.01
CA ALA A 158 -0.69 -9.37 -0.60
C ALA A 158 0.38 -10.08 0.24
N ARG A 159 0.88 -11.22 -0.25
CA ARG A 159 1.95 -11.97 0.41
C ARG A 159 3.21 -11.12 0.58
N LEU A 160 3.64 -10.42 -0.46
CA LEU A 160 4.82 -9.57 -0.41
C LEU A 160 4.64 -8.38 0.53
N GLN A 161 3.49 -7.71 0.48
CA GLN A 161 3.14 -6.62 1.39
C GLN A 161 3.16 -7.09 2.84
N LEU A 162 2.43 -8.15 3.19
CA LEU A 162 2.37 -8.64 4.57
C LEU A 162 3.71 -9.18 5.05
N ALA A 163 4.53 -9.74 4.16
CA ALA A 163 5.91 -10.09 4.49
C ALA A 163 6.73 -8.85 4.85
N ALA A 164 6.61 -7.75 4.12
CA ALA A 164 7.27 -6.49 4.43
C ALA A 164 6.84 -5.93 5.80
N VAL A 165 5.54 -6.02 6.15
CA VAL A 165 5.02 -5.58 7.47
C VAL A 165 5.72 -6.29 8.63
N GLY A 166 6.12 -7.55 8.46
CA GLY A 166 6.82 -8.32 9.48
C GLY A 166 8.34 -8.13 9.51
N ARG A 167 8.93 -7.37 8.57
CA ARG A 167 10.38 -7.20 8.48
C ARG A 167 10.89 -6.08 9.38
N PRO A 168 12.11 -6.20 9.95
CA PRO A 168 12.73 -5.11 10.70
C PRO A 168 13.19 -3.99 9.76
N ASP A 169 13.24 -2.75 10.26
CA ASP A 169 13.57 -1.56 9.49
C ASP A 169 14.89 -1.69 8.71
N GLY A 170 15.95 -2.22 9.35
CA GLY A 170 17.24 -2.40 8.67
C GLY A 170 17.17 -3.29 7.42
N ALA A 171 16.30 -4.31 7.43
CA ALA A 171 16.08 -5.15 6.25
C ALA A 171 15.25 -4.43 5.19
N LEU A 172 14.23 -3.67 5.60
CA LEU A 172 13.40 -2.87 4.69
C LEU A 172 14.23 -1.79 3.98
N VAL A 173 15.18 -1.15 4.68
CA VAL A 173 16.10 -0.18 4.07
C VAL A 173 16.97 -0.83 2.99
N MET A 174 17.37 -2.09 3.16
CA MET A 174 18.05 -2.84 2.09
C MET A 174 17.11 -3.17 0.93
N ASP A 175 15.85 -3.52 1.24
CA ASP A 175 14.83 -3.86 0.24
C ASP A 175 14.47 -2.67 -0.67
N LEU A 176 14.69 -1.42 -0.23
CA LEU A 176 14.60 -0.22 -1.07
C LEU A 176 15.53 -0.24 -2.30
N GLN A 177 16.59 -1.06 -2.27
CA GLN A 177 17.53 -1.24 -3.39
C GLN A 177 17.26 -2.52 -4.20
N SER A 178 16.15 -3.22 -3.93
CA SER A 178 15.79 -4.45 -4.64
C SER A 178 15.63 -4.22 -6.15
N PRO A 179 16.04 -5.16 -7.02
CA PRO A 179 15.71 -5.10 -8.44
C PRO A 179 14.21 -5.31 -8.70
N ASP A 180 13.50 -6.06 -7.85
CA ASP A 180 12.04 -6.20 -7.92
C ASP A 180 11.39 -4.92 -7.38
N GLU A 181 10.69 -4.22 -8.26
CA GLU A 181 9.98 -2.97 -7.97
C GLU A 181 8.93 -3.10 -6.88
N ARG A 182 8.19 -4.23 -6.86
CA ARG A 182 7.16 -4.45 -5.84
C ARG A 182 7.78 -4.55 -4.45
N VAL A 183 8.97 -5.16 -4.35
CA VAL A 183 9.70 -5.25 -3.08
C VAL A 183 10.12 -3.84 -2.62
N ARG A 184 10.62 -3.00 -3.53
CA ARG A 184 10.95 -1.60 -3.21
C ARG A 184 9.72 -0.83 -2.73
N GLU A 185 8.61 -0.94 -3.46
CA GLU A 185 7.35 -0.24 -3.16
C GLU A 185 6.78 -0.65 -1.80
N PHE A 186 6.69 -1.96 -1.52
CA PHE A 186 6.19 -2.43 -0.23
C PHE A 186 7.11 -2.08 0.92
N ALA A 187 8.43 -2.11 0.72
CA ALA A 187 9.38 -1.67 1.74
C ALA A 187 9.23 -0.17 2.03
N LEU A 188 9.10 0.65 0.97
CA LEU A 188 8.89 2.08 1.10
C LEU A 188 7.60 2.40 1.87
N ARG A 189 6.50 1.72 1.53
CA ARG A 189 5.20 1.88 2.20
C ARG A 189 5.27 1.56 3.69
N VAL A 190 5.91 0.45 4.07
CA VAL A 190 6.05 0.06 5.48
C VAL A 190 6.98 1.01 6.24
N LEU A 191 8.09 1.45 5.63
CA LEU A 191 8.98 2.45 6.24
C LEU A 191 8.27 3.80 6.44
N ALA A 192 7.45 4.22 5.49
CA ALA A 192 6.66 5.45 5.60
C ALA A 192 5.63 5.38 6.74
N GLU A 193 4.86 4.30 6.83
CA GLU A 193 3.90 4.09 7.93
C GLU A 193 4.60 4.09 9.30
N ARG A 194 5.80 3.50 9.38
CA ARG A 194 6.63 3.49 10.59
C ARG A 194 7.35 4.82 10.83
N ARG A 195 7.16 5.82 9.96
CA ARG A 195 7.83 7.12 10.00
C ARG A 195 9.34 7.02 10.04
N ASN A 196 9.89 6.03 9.34
CA ASN A 196 11.33 5.84 9.26
C ASN A 196 11.92 6.81 8.21
N PRO A 197 12.87 7.67 8.59
CA PRO A 197 13.42 8.70 7.70
C PRO A 197 14.16 8.13 6.48
N ALA A 198 14.52 6.84 6.50
CA ALA A 198 15.12 6.20 5.33
C ALA A 198 14.18 6.13 4.11
N ALA A 199 12.86 6.28 4.30
CA ALA A 199 11.91 6.41 3.20
C ALA A 199 12.00 7.78 2.49
N ALA A 200 12.42 8.83 3.18
CA ALA A 200 12.35 10.22 2.70
C ALA A 200 13.05 10.44 1.35
N PRO A 201 14.29 9.96 1.09
CA PRO A 201 14.96 10.22 -0.18
C PRO A 201 14.22 9.66 -1.39
N LEU A 202 13.57 8.51 -1.26
CA LEU A 202 12.80 7.91 -2.34
C LEU A 202 11.47 8.62 -2.56
N LEU A 203 10.77 8.99 -1.48
CA LEU A 203 9.54 9.76 -1.58
C LEU A 203 9.80 11.14 -2.19
N ILE A 204 10.86 11.83 -1.78
CA ILE A 204 11.27 13.12 -2.37
C ILE A 204 11.56 12.98 -3.87
N ARG A 205 12.17 11.87 -4.30
CA ARG A 205 12.36 11.60 -5.73
C ARG A 205 11.03 11.38 -6.46
N GLN A 206 10.08 10.67 -5.85
CA GLN A 206 8.76 10.41 -6.42
C GLN A 206 7.87 11.66 -6.53
N LEU A 207 8.14 12.72 -5.77
CA LEU A 207 7.48 14.02 -5.97
C LEU A 207 7.71 14.60 -7.37
N GLN A 208 8.82 14.22 -8.03
CA GLN A 208 9.20 14.69 -9.36
C GLN A 208 8.72 13.76 -10.49
N ASP A 209 7.85 12.78 -10.17
CA ASP A 209 7.28 11.90 -11.18
C ASP A 209 6.32 12.67 -12.12
N GLU A 210 6.26 12.25 -13.38
CA GLU A 210 5.36 12.84 -14.38
C GLU A 210 3.89 12.49 -14.08
N ASP A 211 3.65 11.33 -13.46
CA ASP A 211 2.33 10.95 -13.00
C ASP A 211 2.00 11.67 -11.68
N LEU A 212 1.06 12.62 -11.75
CA LEU A 212 0.58 13.36 -10.59
C LEU A 212 0.00 12.47 -9.49
N GLN A 213 -0.47 11.26 -9.80
CA GLN A 213 -0.90 10.32 -8.76
C GLN A 213 0.27 9.78 -7.95
N VAL A 214 1.41 9.49 -8.61
CA VAL A 214 2.64 9.08 -7.92
C VAL A 214 3.16 10.21 -7.04
N ALA A 215 3.17 11.44 -7.56
CA ALA A 215 3.57 12.61 -6.78
C ALA A 215 2.67 12.85 -5.56
N ARG A 216 1.34 12.71 -5.72
CA ARG A 216 0.37 12.83 -4.60
C ARG A 216 0.57 11.75 -3.54
N GLN A 217 0.81 10.50 -3.95
CA GLN A 217 1.08 9.41 -3.02
C GLN A 217 2.36 9.67 -2.22
N ALA A 218 3.42 10.13 -2.88
CA ALA A 218 4.66 10.48 -2.21
C ALA A 218 4.48 11.65 -1.23
N MET A 219 3.75 12.70 -1.64
CA MET A 219 3.41 13.84 -0.79
C MET A 219 2.62 13.41 0.45
N GLY A 220 1.58 12.58 0.28
CA GLY A 220 0.78 12.06 1.39
C GLY A 220 1.62 11.25 2.39
N ALA A 221 2.51 10.38 1.90
CA ALA A 221 3.42 9.63 2.76
C ALA A 221 4.37 10.55 3.56
N LEU A 222 4.94 11.58 2.92
CA LEU A 222 5.81 12.56 3.59
C LEU A 222 5.07 13.36 4.68
N VAL A 223 3.80 13.69 4.44
CA VAL A 223 2.90 14.35 5.39
C VAL A 223 2.60 13.45 6.59
N GLU A 224 2.28 12.18 6.37
CA GLU A 224 2.04 11.20 7.43
C GLU A 224 3.28 10.98 8.29
N MET A 225 4.46 11.02 7.66
CA MET A 225 5.77 10.93 8.30
C MET A 225 6.15 12.19 9.08
N LYS A 226 5.54 13.35 8.79
CA LYS A 226 5.99 14.68 9.25
C LYS A 226 7.45 14.96 8.87
N GLU A 227 7.84 14.60 7.65
CA GLU A 227 9.22 14.68 7.16
C GLU A 227 9.59 16.10 6.71
N SER A 228 10.16 16.90 7.63
CA SER A 228 10.52 18.29 7.35
C SER A 228 11.61 18.44 6.30
N ALA A 229 12.46 17.43 6.08
CA ALA A 229 13.49 17.48 5.03
C ALA A 229 12.90 17.50 3.60
N ALA A 230 11.61 17.20 3.44
CA ALA A 230 10.91 17.26 2.17
C ALA A 230 10.38 18.66 1.81
N VAL A 231 10.33 19.60 2.77
CA VAL A 231 9.77 20.95 2.54
C VAL A 231 10.44 21.67 1.36
N PRO A 232 11.78 21.69 1.21
CA PRO A 232 12.41 22.30 0.03
C PRO A 232 11.95 21.68 -1.29
N ALA A 233 11.80 20.36 -1.35
CA ALA A 233 11.38 19.66 -2.57
C ALA A 233 9.90 19.93 -2.91
N LEU A 234 9.05 20.04 -1.89
CA LEU A 234 7.65 20.43 -2.06
C LEU A 234 7.53 21.88 -2.55
N ILE A 235 8.36 22.80 -2.05
CA ILE A 235 8.39 24.19 -2.54
C ILE A 235 8.75 24.26 -4.02
N GLU A 236 9.73 23.47 -4.48
CA GLU A 236 10.09 23.41 -5.90
C GLU A 236 8.96 22.83 -6.76
N LEU A 237 8.23 21.83 -6.24
CA LEU A 237 7.12 21.18 -6.93
C LEU A 237 5.98 22.15 -7.29
N VAL A 238 5.77 23.22 -6.53
CA VAL A 238 4.73 24.23 -6.78
C VAL A 238 4.97 25.02 -8.09
N LYS A 239 6.23 25.22 -8.51
CA LYS A 239 6.59 26.20 -9.55
C LYS A 239 6.07 25.88 -10.97
N GLU A 240 5.73 24.62 -11.25
CA GLU A 240 5.37 24.15 -12.59
C GLU A 240 3.99 23.46 -12.62
N ARG A 241 3.07 23.88 -11.74
CA ARG A 241 1.80 23.18 -11.53
C ARG A 241 0.60 24.13 -11.52
N ASP A 242 -0.58 23.59 -11.81
CA ASP A 242 -1.82 24.37 -11.78
C ASP A 242 -2.21 24.78 -10.35
N VAL A 243 -3.12 25.76 -10.26
CA VAL A 243 -3.57 26.33 -8.98
C VAL A 243 -4.10 25.27 -8.01
N GLY A 244 -4.86 24.29 -8.50
CA GLY A 244 -5.42 23.26 -7.65
C GLY A 244 -4.32 22.40 -7.02
N PHE A 245 -3.35 21.97 -7.82
CA PHE A 245 -2.21 21.21 -7.32
C PHE A 245 -1.30 22.05 -6.40
N MET A 246 -1.10 23.33 -6.70
CA MET A 246 -0.36 24.23 -5.81
C MET A 246 -1.01 24.32 -4.41
N GLN A 247 -2.34 24.39 -4.33
CA GLN A 247 -3.05 24.38 -3.05
C GLN A 247 -2.81 23.08 -2.29
N GLU A 248 -2.87 21.92 -2.97
CA GLU A 248 -2.58 20.62 -2.34
C GLU A 248 -1.18 20.61 -1.70
N VAL A 249 -0.17 21.10 -2.42
CA VAL A 249 1.21 21.16 -1.92
C VAL A 249 1.36 22.16 -0.76
N VAL A 250 0.71 23.31 -0.83
CA VAL A 250 0.68 24.30 0.27
C VAL A 250 0.09 23.71 1.55
N PHE A 251 -1.02 22.97 1.45
CA PHE A 251 -1.59 22.27 2.59
C PHE A 251 -0.65 21.20 3.13
N ALA A 252 -0.02 20.41 2.24
CA ALA A 252 0.95 19.39 2.65
C ALA A 252 2.14 19.99 3.42
N ILE A 253 2.69 21.13 2.96
CA ILE A 253 3.76 21.85 3.66
C ILE A 253 3.29 22.29 5.05
N GLY A 254 2.08 22.81 5.18
CA GLY A 254 1.50 23.20 6.47
C GLY A 254 1.28 22.03 7.42
N GLU A 255 0.86 20.88 6.89
CA GLU A 255 0.69 19.68 7.71
C GLU A 255 2.03 19.08 8.16
N ILE A 256 3.08 19.13 7.34
CA ILE A 256 4.44 18.72 7.74
C ILE A 256 4.96 19.66 8.84
N GLY A 257 4.80 20.97 8.66
CA GLY A 257 5.20 21.98 9.61
C GLY A 257 6.72 22.17 9.72
N GLY A 258 7.15 22.84 10.79
CA GLY A 258 8.54 23.26 10.99
C GLY A 258 8.82 24.69 10.50
N ALA A 259 9.98 25.22 10.88
CA ALA A 259 10.32 26.64 10.66
C ALA A 259 10.38 27.04 9.18
N GLU A 260 10.86 26.15 8.32
CA GLU A 260 10.93 26.42 6.87
C GLU A 260 9.53 26.42 6.23
N ALA A 261 8.66 25.50 6.64
CA ALA A 261 7.27 25.47 6.20
C ALA A 261 6.54 26.74 6.63
N GLU A 262 6.68 27.15 7.89
CA GLU A 262 6.09 28.39 8.41
C GLU A 262 6.56 29.63 7.64
N ALA A 263 7.87 29.76 7.40
CA ALA A 263 8.45 30.88 6.66
C ALA A 263 7.96 30.94 5.20
N TYR A 264 7.89 29.78 4.53
CA TYR A 264 7.34 29.68 3.18
C TYR A 264 5.86 30.08 3.15
N LEU A 265 5.03 29.48 4.02
CA LEU A 265 3.60 29.76 4.06
C LEU A 265 3.30 31.23 4.38
N PHE A 266 4.06 31.85 5.29
CA PHE A 266 3.96 33.29 5.55
C PHE A 266 4.22 34.10 4.29
N THR A 267 5.27 33.77 3.54
CA THR A 267 5.59 34.46 2.28
C THR A 267 4.48 34.30 1.25
N VAL A 268 3.94 33.09 1.09
CA VAL A 268 2.85 32.81 0.14
C VAL A 268 1.56 33.52 0.55
N ALA A 269 1.19 33.50 1.84
CA ALA A 269 -0.01 34.16 2.35
C ALA A 269 0.01 35.68 2.17
N GLN A 270 1.20 36.31 2.23
CA GLN A 270 1.34 37.76 2.13
C GLN A 270 1.35 38.30 0.69
N GLY A 271 1.69 37.49 -0.31
CA GLY A 271 2.04 38.05 -1.62
C GLY A 271 1.96 37.15 -2.84
N HIS A 272 1.36 35.95 -2.76
CA HIS A 272 1.23 35.09 -3.94
C HIS A 272 0.20 35.63 -4.95
N ASP A 273 0.50 35.68 -6.25
CA ASP A 273 -0.40 36.33 -7.24
C ASP A 273 -1.78 35.67 -7.39
N GLN A 274 -1.92 34.41 -6.98
CA GLN A 274 -3.17 33.64 -7.02
C GLN A 274 -3.89 33.72 -5.65
N PRO A 275 -5.10 34.31 -5.57
CA PRO A 275 -5.85 34.45 -4.31
C PRO A 275 -6.16 33.13 -3.63
N ASP A 276 -6.46 32.09 -4.41
CA ASP A 276 -6.79 30.76 -3.90
C ASP A 276 -5.59 30.10 -3.20
N VAL A 277 -4.37 30.38 -3.68
CA VAL A 277 -3.12 29.89 -3.07
C VAL A 277 -2.76 30.71 -1.83
N GLN A 278 -2.99 32.03 -1.84
CA GLN A 278 -2.85 32.86 -0.63
C GLN A 278 -3.77 32.38 0.49
N ALA A 279 -5.05 32.14 0.17
CA ALA A 279 -6.05 31.65 1.12
C ALA A 279 -5.67 30.28 1.68
N ALA A 280 -5.20 29.36 0.83
CA ALA A 280 -4.70 28.05 1.26
C ALA A 280 -3.50 28.20 2.23
N ALA A 281 -2.57 29.10 1.93
CA ALA A 281 -1.40 29.33 2.78
C ALA A 281 -1.79 29.94 4.14
N GLN A 282 -2.73 30.89 4.16
CA GLN A 282 -3.25 31.45 5.41
C GLN A 282 -3.94 30.36 6.25
N GLN A 283 -4.78 29.52 5.64
CA GLN A 283 -5.43 28.42 6.32
C GLN A 283 -4.42 27.40 6.87
N ALA A 284 -3.37 27.10 6.11
CA ALA A 284 -2.29 26.23 6.55
C ALA A 284 -1.53 26.79 7.77
N LEU A 285 -1.24 28.11 7.78
CA LEU A 285 -0.66 28.79 8.94
C LEU A 285 -1.57 28.75 10.17
N ASP A 286 -2.85 29.04 10.00
CA ASP A 286 -3.82 29.01 11.11
C ASP A 286 -3.88 27.62 11.75
N THR A 287 -3.84 26.57 10.91
CA THR A 287 -3.81 25.17 11.35
C THR A 287 -2.52 24.84 12.10
N LEU A 288 -1.37 25.26 11.56
CA LEU A 288 -0.05 25.06 12.18
C LEU A 288 0.03 25.75 13.55
N TYR A 289 -0.42 27.00 13.66
CA TYR A 289 -0.44 27.74 14.92
C TYR A 289 -1.43 27.16 15.94
N ALA A 290 -2.60 26.70 15.48
CA ALA A 290 -3.55 26.01 16.34
C ALA A 290 -2.96 24.71 16.91
N ALA A 291 -2.26 23.92 16.07
CA ALA A 291 -1.58 22.71 16.49
C ALA A 291 -0.47 23.00 17.52
N HIS A 292 0.34 24.06 17.31
CA HIS A 292 1.36 24.48 18.27
C HIS A 292 0.77 24.88 19.62
N LYS A 293 -0.34 25.64 19.62
CA LYS A 293 -1.03 26.06 20.85
C LYS A 293 -1.61 24.89 21.66
N LEU A 294 -2.02 23.82 20.99
CA LEU A 294 -2.49 22.59 21.65
C LEU A 294 -1.34 21.71 22.17
N ALA A 295 -0.14 21.86 21.59
CA ALA A 295 1.05 21.11 21.99
C ALA A 295 1.80 21.72 23.19
N THR A 296 1.58 22.99 23.53
CA THR A 296 2.22 23.63 24.69
C THR A 296 1.61 23.17 26.02
N PRO A 297 2.42 22.90 27.07
CA PRO A 297 1.96 22.35 28.34
C PRO A 297 0.90 23.19 29.07
N GLU A 298 0.88 24.50 28.85
CA GLU A 298 -0.06 25.45 29.47
C GLU A 298 -1.52 25.19 29.10
N ALA A 299 -1.79 24.50 27.98
CA ALA A 299 -3.14 24.11 27.56
C ALA A 299 -3.64 22.80 28.22
N ARG A 300 -2.76 22.00 28.83
CA ARG A 300 -3.11 20.80 29.61
C ARG A 300 -3.23 21.21 31.08
N GLY A 301 -4.37 21.80 31.42
CA GLY A 301 -4.64 22.40 32.73
C GLY A 301 -4.06 21.64 33.92
N THR A 302 -3.37 22.38 34.77
CA THR A 302 -3.12 22.07 36.19
C THR A 302 -4.46 21.92 36.90
N ASP A 303 -5.09 20.74 36.84
CA ASP A 303 -6.35 20.47 37.54
C ASP A 303 -6.31 19.12 38.29
N ARG A 304 -5.13 18.80 38.86
CA ARG A 304 -4.94 17.66 39.76
C ARG A 304 -4.02 18.00 40.94
N ALA A 305 -4.48 18.96 41.73
CA ALA A 305 -4.22 19.17 43.16
C ALA A 305 -5.23 20.26 43.52
N GLU A 306 -6.21 20.13 44.39
CA GLU A 306 -6.28 19.50 45.71
C GLU A 306 -7.77 19.21 45.98
N HIS A 307 -8.10 18.04 46.56
CA HIS A 307 -9.16 17.78 47.55
C HIS A 307 -9.30 16.27 47.79
#